data_AF-A0A821HH90-F1
#
_entry.id   AF-A0A821HH90-F1
#
_cell.length_a   1.000
_cell.length_b   1.000
_cell.length_c   1.000
_cell.angle_alpha   90.00
_cell.angle_beta   90.00
_cell.angle_gamma   90.00
#
_symmetry.space_group_name_H-M   'P 1'
#
loop_
_entity.id
_entity.type
_entity.pdbx_description
1 polymer ?
#
loop_
_entity_poly.entity_id
_entity_poly.type
_entity_poly.pdbx_seq_one_letter_code
_entity_poly.pdbx_strand_id
1 'polypeptide(L)'
;AKTAQQSGKTTAKTAQADRVAGISLQEAKQILNIHDDADLNDVEKIKKQYEHLFDLNDKTKGGSFYLQSKIYRAKERLDQELKVSSTESSNRNKQKEDPSDSTPS
;
A
#
# COMPACT_ATOMS: atom_id res chain seq x y z
N ALA A 1 -1.60 -19.01 24.39
CA ALA A 1 -1.11 -19.04 23.00
C ALA A 1 -2.06 -18.26 22.08
N LYS A 2 -1.78 -16.99 21.75
CA LYS A 2 -2.65 -16.16 20.88
C LYS A 2 -1.85 -15.20 19.97
N THR A 3 -0.65 -15.57 19.51
CA THR A 3 0.23 -14.64 18.77
C THR A 3 0.69 -15.13 17.39
N ALA A 4 0.06 -16.15 16.81
CA ALA A 4 0.50 -16.72 15.53
C ALA A 4 -0.43 -16.46 14.33
N GLN A 5 -1.64 -15.92 14.54
CA GLN A 5 -2.67 -15.86 13.48
C GLN A 5 -2.74 -14.53 12.71
N GLN A 6 -2.18 -13.44 13.21
CA GLN A 6 -2.23 -12.13 12.51
C GLN A 6 -1.16 -12.00 11.42
N SER A 7 0.05 -12.52 11.63
CA SER A 7 1.16 -12.37 10.68
C SER A 7 0.97 -13.15 9.37
N GLY A 8 0.30 -14.31 9.40
CA GLY A 8 0.05 -15.10 8.19
C GLY A 8 -0.98 -14.46 7.24
N LYS A 9 -1.95 -13.70 7.79
CA LYS A 9 -3.02 -13.07 7.02
C LYS A 9 -2.53 -11.81 6.27
N THR A 10 -1.65 -11.03 6.88
CA THR A 10 -1.02 -9.86 6.23
C THR A 10 -0.08 -10.30 5.11
N THR A 11 0.78 -11.30 5.34
CA THR A 11 1.68 -11.82 4.28
C THR A 11 0.91 -12.37 3.08
N ALA A 12 -0.19 -13.10 3.29
CA ALA A 12 -1.02 -13.61 2.21
C ALA A 12 -1.71 -12.48 1.40
N LYS A 13 -2.20 -11.43 2.08
CA LYS A 13 -2.78 -10.24 1.43
C LYS A 13 -1.74 -9.49 0.59
N THR A 14 -0.53 -9.28 1.13
CA THR A 14 0.57 -8.62 0.42
C THR A 14 0.98 -9.42 -0.82
N ALA A 15 1.14 -10.73 -0.70
CA ALA A 15 1.47 -11.60 -1.83
C ALA A 15 0.36 -11.62 -2.91
N GLN A 16 -0.91 -11.51 -2.53
CA GLN A 16 -2.02 -11.38 -3.47
C GLN A 16 -1.99 -10.01 -4.17
N ALA A 17 -1.76 -8.93 -3.44
CA ALA A 17 -1.64 -7.57 -3.99
C ALA A 17 -0.48 -7.48 -5.01
N ASP A 18 0.66 -8.08 -4.70
CA ASP A 18 1.82 -8.13 -5.60
C ASP A 18 1.49 -8.87 -6.90
N ARG A 19 0.76 -10.00 -6.82
CA ARG A 19 0.30 -10.75 -8.00
C ARG A 19 -0.69 -9.96 -8.85
N VAL A 20 -1.58 -9.18 -8.22
CA VAL A 20 -2.57 -8.36 -8.93
C VAL A 20 -1.91 -7.17 -9.63
N ALA A 21 -0.98 -6.48 -8.97
CA ALA A 21 -0.25 -5.36 -9.56
C ALA A 21 0.83 -5.80 -10.55
N GLY A 22 1.29 -7.06 -10.44
CA GLY A 22 2.37 -7.61 -11.27
C GLY A 22 3.76 -7.13 -10.85
N ILE A 23 3.88 -6.47 -9.69
CA ILE A 23 5.12 -5.96 -9.09
C ILE A 23 5.02 -6.01 -7.57
N SER A 24 6.16 -6.11 -6.89
CA SER A 24 6.20 -6.09 -5.43
C SER A 24 6.04 -4.68 -4.84
N LEU A 25 5.67 -4.57 -3.56
CA LEU A 25 5.69 -3.28 -2.84
C LEU A 25 7.06 -2.61 -2.91
N GLN A 26 8.13 -3.38 -2.76
CA GLN A 26 9.50 -2.87 -2.81
C GLN A 26 9.84 -2.31 -4.21
N GLU A 27 9.46 -3.02 -5.27
CA GLU A 27 9.63 -2.55 -6.65
C GLU A 27 8.82 -1.27 -6.90
N ALA A 28 7.58 -1.21 -6.40
CA ALA A 28 6.74 -0.01 -6.50
C ALA A 28 7.35 1.21 -5.80
N LYS A 29 7.89 1.02 -4.58
CA LYS A 29 8.60 2.05 -3.83
C LYS A 29 9.82 2.55 -4.61
N GLN A 30 10.60 1.66 -5.21
CA GLN A 30 11.77 2.02 -6.01
C GLN A 30 11.38 2.79 -7.29
N ILE A 31 10.36 2.34 -8.01
CA ILE A 31 9.90 3.00 -9.26
C ILE A 31 9.44 4.44 -8.99
N LEU A 32 8.72 4.69 -7.89
CA LEU A 32 8.21 6.01 -7.54
C LEU A 32 9.12 6.82 -6.61
N ASN A 33 10.35 6.33 -6.37
CA ASN A 33 11.35 6.99 -5.52
C ASN A 33 10.83 7.30 -4.10
N ILE A 34 10.21 6.30 -3.48
CA ILE A 34 9.69 6.30 -2.11
C ILE A 34 10.66 5.48 -1.25
N HIS A 35 11.34 6.13 -0.30
CA HIS A 35 12.47 5.50 0.40
C HIS A 35 12.10 4.92 1.76
N ASP A 36 11.10 5.51 2.43
CA ASP A 36 10.71 5.13 3.78
C ASP A 36 9.19 5.15 3.95
N ASP A 37 8.75 4.87 5.17
CA ASP A 37 7.33 4.87 5.50
C ASP A 37 6.77 6.28 5.65
N ALA A 38 7.59 7.30 5.92
CA ALA A 38 7.12 8.68 5.95
C ALA A 38 6.71 9.12 4.54
N ASP A 39 7.56 8.84 3.54
CA ASP A 39 7.29 9.03 2.13
C ASP A 39 6.09 8.21 1.65
N LEU A 40 5.96 6.96 2.12
CA LEU A 40 4.83 6.11 1.77
C LEU A 40 3.50 6.69 2.27
N ASN A 41 3.50 7.30 3.46
CA ASN A 41 2.31 7.90 4.04
C ASN A 41 2.02 9.33 3.50
N ASP A 42 2.94 9.91 2.72
CA ASP A 42 2.73 11.17 2.01
C ASP A 42 2.10 10.93 0.62
N VAL A 43 0.77 10.94 0.60
CA VAL A 43 -0.04 10.74 -0.62
C VAL A 43 0.25 11.79 -1.69
N GLU A 44 0.53 13.03 -1.29
CA GLU A 44 0.82 14.12 -2.22
C GLU A 44 2.19 13.92 -2.88
N LYS A 45 3.20 13.44 -2.13
CA LYS A 45 4.50 13.07 -2.68
C LYS A 45 4.38 11.93 -3.69
N ILE A 46 3.64 10.86 -3.35
CA ILE A 46 3.40 9.74 -4.28
C ILE A 46 2.75 10.23 -5.57
N LYS A 47 1.71 11.07 -5.45
CA LYS A 47 1.02 11.64 -6.60
C LYS A 47 1.95 12.48 -7.48
N LYS A 48 2.74 13.38 -6.89
CA LYS A 48 3.70 14.21 -7.62
C LYS A 48 4.75 13.37 -8.35
N GLN A 49 5.31 12.36 -7.69
CA GLN A 49 6.29 11.48 -8.33
C GLN A 49 5.67 10.67 -9.46
N TYR A 50 4.45 10.15 -9.27
CA TYR A 50 3.71 9.48 -10.33
C TYR A 50 3.49 10.40 -11.53
N GLU A 51 2.91 11.59 -11.33
CA GLU A 51 2.62 12.53 -12.43
C GLU A 51 3.90 12.94 -13.17
N HIS A 52 4.96 13.23 -12.44
CA HIS A 52 6.26 13.59 -13.02
C HIS A 52 6.85 12.48 -13.88
N LEU A 53 6.97 11.27 -13.32
CA LEU A 53 7.57 10.13 -14.04
C LEU A 53 6.68 9.67 -15.20
N PHE A 54 5.36 9.70 -15.02
CA PHE A 54 4.40 9.30 -16.04
C PHE A 54 4.42 10.23 -17.25
N ASP A 55 4.46 11.56 -17.02
CA ASP A 55 4.56 12.55 -18.10
C ASP A 55 5.91 12.49 -18.83
N LEU A 56 7.01 12.35 -18.09
CA LEU A 56 8.35 12.18 -18.68
C LEU A 56 8.46 10.93 -19.57
N ASN A 57 7.68 9.89 -19.29
CA ASN A 57 7.70 8.64 -20.04
C ASN A 57 6.51 8.50 -21.00
N ASP A 58 5.79 9.59 -21.29
CA ASP A 58 4.70 9.56 -22.26
C ASP A 58 5.21 9.13 -23.64
N LYS A 59 4.57 8.10 -24.21
CA LYS A 59 4.90 7.55 -25.54
C LYS A 59 4.88 8.59 -26.66
N THR A 60 4.05 9.63 -26.55
CA THR A 60 3.92 10.72 -27.53
C THR A 60 5.10 11.69 -27.48
N LYS A 61 5.84 11.70 -26.36
CA LYS A 61 7.03 12.52 -26.13
C LYS A 61 8.34 11.72 -26.33
N GLY A 62 8.27 10.54 -26.95
CA GLY A 62 9.41 9.65 -27.12
C GLY A 62 9.69 8.73 -25.92
N GLY A 63 8.79 8.70 -24.94
CA GLY A 63 8.85 7.77 -23.82
C GLY A 63 8.50 6.33 -24.20
N SER A 64 8.67 5.41 -23.25
CA SER A 64 8.39 3.99 -23.45
C SER A 64 7.06 3.61 -22.80
N PHE A 65 6.17 2.99 -23.59
CA PHE A 65 4.93 2.42 -23.06
C PHE A 65 5.17 1.41 -21.94
N TYR A 66 6.27 0.65 -22.00
CA TYR A 66 6.64 -0.30 -20.95
C TYR A 66 6.97 0.42 -19.63
N LEU A 67 7.78 1.48 -19.69
CA LEU A 67 8.15 2.27 -18.51
C LEU A 67 6.93 2.99 -17.93
N GLN A 68 6.12 3.61 -18.78
CA GLN A 68 4.87 4.24 -18.37
C GLN A 68 3.90 3.24 -17.71
N SER A 69 3.80 2.02 -18.26
CA SER A 69 3.02 0.93 -17.65
C SER A 69 3.57 0.51 -16.30
N LYS A 70 4.90 0.43 -16.13
CA LYS A 70 5.54 0.11 -14.84
C LYS A 70 5.28 1.20 -13.79
N ILE A 71 5.34 2.47 -14.16
CA ILE A 71 5.01 3.61 -13.30
C ILE A 71 3.54 3.56 -12.87
N TYR A 72 2.64 3.24 -13.80
CA TYR A 72 1.22 3.04 -13.49
C TYR A 72 0.99 1.91 -12.48
N ARG A 73 1.59 0.73 -12.70
CA ARG A 73 1.51 -0.39 -11.76
C ARG A 73 2.09 -0.05 -10.39
N ALA A 74 3.20 0.69 -10.34
CA ALA A 74 3.82 1.15 -9.10
C ALA A 74 2.85 1.95 -8.25
N LYS A 75 2.17 2.92 -8.88
CA LYS A 75 1.16 3.73 -8.18
C LYS A 75 -0.01 2.88 -7.67
N GLU A 76 -0.56 2.00 -8.51
CA GLU A 76 -1.65 1.10 -8.08
C GLU A 76 -1.26 0.25 -6.86
N ARG A 77 -0.01 -0.23 -6.81
CA ARG A 77 0.47 -1.05 -5.71
C ARG A 77 0.67 -0.26 -4.41
N LEU A 78 1.17 0.98 -4.48
CA LEU A 78 1.28 1.85 -3.31
C LEU A 78 -0.11 2.27 -2.78
N ASP A 79 -1.04 2.59 -3.68
CA ASP A 79 -2.43 2.93 -3.32
C ASP A 79 -3.13 1.77 -2.58
N GLN A 80 -2.85 0.52 -2.98
CA GLN A 80 -3.35 -0.66 -2.27
C GLN A 80 -2.76 -0.80 -0.87
N GLU A 81 -1.47 -0.53 -0.69
CA GLU A 81 -0.81 -0.60 0.61
C GLU A 81 -1.39 0.42 1.59
N LEU A 82 -1.64 1.64 1.12
CA LEU A 82 -2.29 2.70 1.88
C LEU A 82 -3.70 2.32 2.33
N LYS A 83 -4.51 1.74 1.42
CA LYS A 83 -5.85 1.25 1.75
C LYS A 83 -5.83 0.14 2.80
N VAL A 84 -4.92 -0.83 2.66
CA VAL A 84 -4.76 -1.90 3.67
C VAL A 84 -4.38 -1.29 5.02
N SER A 85 -3.42 -0.37 5.05
CA SER A 85 -2.96 0.30 6.28
C SER A 85 -4.07 1.10 6.97
N SER A 86 -4.91 1.83 6.21
CA SER A 86 -6.07 2.53 6.76
C SER A 86 -7.11 1.56 7.34
N THR A 87 -7.43 0.47 6.64
CA THR A 87 -8.43 -0.51 7.12
C THR A 87 -7.99 -1.28 8.36
N GLU A 88 -6.71 -1.67 8.46
CA GLU A 88 -6.16 -2.36 9.64
C GLU A 88 -6.06 -1.43 10.87
N SER A 89 -5.95 -0.11 10.65
CA SER A 89 -5.96 0.89 11.72
C SER A 89 -7.36 1.12 12.28
N SER A 90 -8.39 1.18 11.43
CA SER A 90 -9.79 1.28 11.87
C SER A 90 -10.29 0.03 12.59
N ASN A 91 -9.80 -1.16 12.21
CA ASN A 91 -10.24 -2.42 12.81
C ASN A 91 -9.62 -2.67 14.20
N ARG A 92 -8.40 -2.19 14.46
CA ARG A 92 -7.77 -2.24 15.79
C ARG A 92 -8.49 -1.37 16.83
N ASN A 93 -9.18 -0.31 16.41
CA ASN A 93 -9.89 0.59 17.33
C ASN A 93 -11.26 0.08 17.79
N LYS A 94 -11.84 -0.94 17.12
CA LYS A 94 -13.12 -1.55 17.51
C LYS A 94 -12.99 -2.71 18.51
N GLN A 95 -11.77 -3.07 18.93
CA GLN A 95 -11.51 -4.20 19.82
C GLN A 95 -11.04 -3.77 21.23
N LYS A 96 -11.34 -2.53 21.64
CA LYS A 96 -11.07 -2.00 22.99
C LYS A 96 -12.32 -1.59 23.79
N GLU A 97 -13.51 -2.03 23.37
CA GLU A 97 -14.73 -1.89 24.18
C GLU A 97 -15.17 -3.27 24.67
N ASP A 98 -14.44 -3.80 25.65
CA ASP A 98 -14.99 -4.75 26.63
C ASP A 98 -15.55 -3.92 27.80
N PRO A 99 -16.87 -3.87 28.05
CA PRO A 99 -17.36 -3.59 29.38
C PRO A 99 -17.44 -4.92 30.13
N SER A 100 -16.34 -5.33 30.77
CA SER A 100 -16.44 -6.16 31.95
C SER A 100 -16.97 -5.27 33.08
N ASP A 101 -18.24 -5.43 33.45
CA ASP A 101 -18.73 -5.49 34.83
C ASP A 101 -20.24 -5.24 34.87
N SER A 102 -21.00 -6.24 35.31
CA SER A 102 -22.27 -6.11 36.03
C SER A 102 -22.77 -7.51 36.39
N THR A 103 -22.21 -8.07 37.46
CA THR A 103 -22.94 -9.04 38.28
C THR A 103 -23.67 -8.23 39.35
N PRO A 104 -25.01 -8.30 39.45
CA PRO A 104 -25.66 -8.10 40.73
C PRO A 104 -26.44 -9.36 41.12
N SER A 105 -26.09 -9.84 42.32
CA SER A 105 -26.77 -10.77 43.24
C SER A 105 -27.71 -11.85 42.70
#